data_AF-A0A354X622-F1
#
_entry.id   AF-A0A354X622-F1
#
_cell.length_a   1.000
_cell.length_b   1.000
_cell.length_c   1.000
_cell.angle_alpha   90.00
_cell.angle_beta   90.00
_cell.angle_gamma   90.00
#
_symmetry.space_group_name_H-M   'P 1'
#
loop_
_entity.id
_entity.type
_entity.pdbx_description
1 polymer ?
#
loop_
_entity_poly.entity_id
_entity_poly.type
_entity_poly.pdbx_seq_one_letter_code
_entity_poly.pdbx_strand_id
1 'polypeptide(L)'
;KFKHAKTVTERQSENIDYIDIYSTRPYLNLTEWGVADVDADIELCGLSGSPTKVKKIENVVFQTKESKHLSGSDDEIEQLMIELIANHTIG
;
A
#
# COMPACT_ATOMS: atom_id res chain seq x y z
N LYS A 1 14.79 -21.30 -14.88
CA LYS A 1 15.21 -20.36 -15.95
C LYS A 1 15.54 -18.97 -15.40
N PHE A 2 14.66 -18.33 -14.62
CA PHE A 2 14.80 -16.93 -14.18
C PHE A 2 15.36 -16.72 -12.77
N LYS A 3 15.90 -17.78 -12.14
CA LYS A 3 16.60 -17.67 -10.86
C LYS A 3 17.82 -16.78 -11.13
N HIS A 4 17.93 -15.63 -10.48
CA HIS A 4 18.93 -14.56 -10.72
C HIS A 4 18.62 -13.55 -11.83
N ALA A 5 17.37 -13.44 -12.30
CA ALA A 5 17.01 -12.27 -13.12
C ALA A 5 17.06 -11.00 -12.25
N LYS A 6 17.72 -9.94 -12.73
CA LYS A 6 17.91 -8.66 -12.03
C LYS A 6 17.96 -7.49 -13.00
N THR A 7 17.65 -6.29 -12.51
CA THR A 7 17.87 -5.06 -13.28
C THR A 7 19.33 -4.59 -13.20
N VAL A 8 19.69 -3.59 -14.00
CA VAL A 8 21.05 -3.01 -13.99
C VAL A 8 21.31 -2.29 -12.66
N THR A 9 20.32 -1.54 -12.16
CA THR A 9 20.43 -0.79 -10.89
C THR A 9 20.61 -1.71 -9.68
N GLU A 10 19.87 -2.82 -9.61
CA GLU A 10 20.01 -3.82 -8.53
C GLU A 10 21.42 -4.44 -8.51
N ARG A 11 21.98 -4.74 -9.69
CA ARG A 11 23.32 -5.34 -9.82
C ARG A 11 24.42 -4.39 -9.36
N GLN A 12 24.31 -3.11 -9.70
CA GLN A 12 25.27 -2.08 -9.28
C GLN A 12 25.22 -1.88 -7.76
N SER A 13 24.01 -1.82 -7.19
CA SER A 13 23.81 -1.64 -5.75
C SER A 13 24.38 -2.77 -4.91
N GLU A 14 24.28 -4.02 -5.40
CA GLU A 14 24.80 -5.20 -4.71
C GLU A 14 26.26 -5.52 -5.03
N ASN A 15 26.95 -4.73 -5.86
CA ASN A 15 28.34 -4.96 -6.29
C ASN A 15 28.57 -6.37 -6.85
N ILE A 16 27.59 -6.89 -7.60
CA ILE A 16 27.63 -8.26 -8.10
C ILE A 16 28.56 -8.37 -9.31
N ASP A 17 29.63 -9.16 -9.17
CA ASP A 17 30.66 -9.39 -10.19
C ASP A 17 30.32 -10.53 -11.18
N TYR A 18 29.05 -10.98 -11.22
CA TYR A 18 28.59 -12.00 -12.16
C TYR A 18 28.35 -11.45 -13.58
N ILE A 19 29.23 -10.59 -14.10
CA ILE A 19 29.08 -9.99 -15.44
C ILE A 19 28.89 -11.08 -16.51
N ASP A 20 29.58 -12.21 -16.35
CA ASP A 20 29.58 -13.32 -17.31
C ASP A 20 28.21 -14.03 -17.46
N ILE A 21 27.43 -14.17 -16.37
CA ILE A 21 26.13 -14.88 -16.45
C ILE A 21 25.09 -14.05 -17.20
N TYR A 22 25.14 -12.72 -17.09
CA TYR A 22 24.17 -11.83 -17.74
C TYR A 22 24.50 -11.60 -19.22
N SER A 23 25.78 -11.70 -19.59
CA SER A 23 26.23 -11.71 -20.99
C SER A 23 25.83 -13.01 -21.69
N THR A 24 25.99 -14.16 -21.03
CA THR A 24 25.67 -15.48 -21.60
C THR A 24 24.17 -15.81 -21.57
N ARG A 25 23.40 -15.17 -20.68
CA ARG A 25 21.96 -15.41 -20.51
C ARG A 25 21.19 -14.09 -20.56
N PRO A 26 20.91 -13.55 -21.77
CA PRO A 26 20.23 -12.27 -21.93
C PRO A 26 18.88 -12.19 -21.21
N TYR A 27 18.17 -13.32 -21.09
CA TYR A 27 16.89 -13.43 -20.39
C TYR A 27 16.97 -13.22 -18.86
N LEU A 28 18.16 -13.07 -18.29
CA LEU A 28 18.34 -12.68 -16.88
C LEU A 28 18.39 -11.16 -16.70
N ASN A 29 18.49 -10.37 -17.78
CA ASN A 29 18.46 -8.91 -17.69
C ASN A 29 17.00 -8.44 -17.69
N LEU A 30 16.54 -7.94 -16.54
CA LEU A 30 15.24 -7.29 -16.44
C LEU A 30 15.36 -5.86 -16.95
N THR A 31 14.46 -5.47 -17.85
CA THR A 31 14.35 -4.09 -18.31
C THR A 31 13.81 -3.23 -17.17
N GLU A 32 14.53 -2.17 -16.85
CA GLU A 32 14.07 -1.09 -15.97
C GLU A 32 13.71 0.12 -16.84
N TRP A 33 12.61 0.80 -16.51
CA TRP A 33 12.20 2.05 -17.16
C TRP A 33 12.26 3.18 -16.15
N GLY A 34 12.96 4.24 -16.51
CA GLY A 34 12.96 5.52 -15.83
C GLY A 34 11.98 6.51 -16.47
N VAL A 35 11.96 7.72 -15.92
CA VAL A 35 11.10 8.83 -16.38
C VAL A 35 11.35 9.18 -17.85
N ALA A 36 12.61 9.14 -18.29
CA ALA A 36 12.99 9.42 -19.67
C ALA A 36 12.56 8.34 -20.67
N ASP A 37 12.41 7.09 -20.23
CA ASP A 37 12.01 5.99 -21.13
C ASP A 37 10.51 6.06 -21.51
N VAL A 38 9.73 6.85 -20.76
CA VAL A 38 8.28 6.99 -20.94
C VAL A 38 7.85 8.43 -21.23
N ASP A 39 8.80 9.33 -21.51
CA ASP A 39 8.56 10.77 -21.73
C ASP A 39 7.69 11.42 -20.65
N ALA A 40 7.85 10.99 -19.39
CA ALA A 40 7.05 11.51 -18.28
C ALA A 40 7.54 12.89 -17.82
N ASP A 41 6.60 13.77 -17.49
CA ASP A 41 6.90 15.07 -16.90
C ASP A 41 7.32 14.91 -15.43
N ILE A 42 8.56 15.29 -15.13
CA ILE A 42 9.16 15.19 -13.79
C ILE A 42 8.36 16.03 -12.78
N GLU A 43 7.82 17.19 -13.19
CA GLU A 43 7.05 18.06 -12.29
C GLU A 43 5.75 17.38 -11.83
N LEU A 44 5.19 16.49 -12.66
CA LEU A 44 3.99 15.71 -12.38
C LEU A 44 4.28 14.33 -11.77
N CYS A 45 5.55 14.01 -11.47
CA CYS A 45 5.92 12.75 -10.84
C CYS A 45 6.09 12.88 -9.31
N GLY A 46 5.88 11.76 -8.60
CA GLY A 46 6.23 11.63 -7.18
C GLY A 46 5.48 12.61 -6.26
N LEU A 47 6.19 13.07 -5.23
CA LEU A 47 5.62 14.00 -4.24
C LEU A 47 5.33 15.39 -4.84
N SER A 48 6.17 15.86 -5.78
CA SER A 48 6.00 17.15 -6.45
C SER A 48 4.75 17.19 -7.33
N GLY A 49 4.44 16.07 -8.00
CA GLY A 49 3.26 15.96 -8.85
C GLY A 49 1.97 15.61 -8.13
N SER A 50 2.02 15.26 -6.84
CA SER A 50 0.84 14.83 -6.10
C SER A 50 0.00 16.04 -5.64
N PRO A 51 -1.30 16.12 -6.00
CA PRO A 51 -2.17 17.19 -5.51
C PRO A 51 -2.52 17.06 -4.02
N THR A 52 -2.23 15.90 -3.41
CA THR A 52 -2.51 15.63 -1.99
C THR A 52 -1.24 15.28 -1.23
N LYS A 53 -1.23 15.57 0.08
CA LYS A 53 -0.12 15.25 0.97
C LYS A 53 -0.64 14.60 2.25
N VAL A 54 -0.07 13.47 2.63
CA VAL A 54 -0.42 12.77 3.86
C VAL A 54 -0.11 13.67 5.05
N LYS A 55 -1.14 14.04 5.82
CA LYS A 55 -1.02 14.93 7.00
C LYS A 55 -0.75 14.15 8.29
N LYS A 56 -1.41 13.01 8.46
CA LYS A 56 -1.31 12.15 9.64
C LYS A 56 -1.60 10.72 9.22
N ILE A 57 -0.92 9.77 9.85
CA ILE A 57 -1.19 8.33 9.72
C ILE A 57 -1.77 7.88 11.06
N GLU A 58 -2.91 7.21 11.01
CA GLU A 58 -3.58 6.65 12.19
C GLU A 58 -3.70 5.14 12.02
N ASN A 59 -3.27 4.39 13.03
CA ASN A 59 -3.43 2.94 13.06
C ASN A 59 -4.70 2.61 13.83
N VAL A 60 -5.75 2.19 13.12
CA VAL A 60 -7.01 1.79 13.73
C VAL A 60 -6.93 0.31 14.07
N VAL A 61 -6.64 0.02 15.33
CA VAL A 61 -6.73 -1.34 15.88
C VAL A 61 -8.18 -1.58 16.29
N PHE A 62 -8.89 -2.41 15.53
CA PHE A 62 -10.20 -2.88 15.94
C PHE A 62 -10.01 -3.79 17.17
N GLN A 63 -10.41 -3.30 18.35
CA GLN A 63 -10.56 -4.16 19.52
C GLN A 63 -11.77 -5.09 19.30
N THR A 64 -11.71 -6.28 19.91
CA THR A 64 -12.64 -7.40 19.72
C THR A 64 -14.09 -6.97 19.53
N LYS A 65 -14.77 -7.64 18.58
CA LYS A 65 -16.19 -7.48 18.28
C LYS A 65 -17.01 -7.80 19.53
N GLU A 66 -17.38 -6.80 20.31
CA GLU A 66 -18.33 -6.98 21.40
C GLU A 66 -19.69 -7.32 20.79
N SER A 67 -20.23 -8.49 21.14
CA SER A 67 -21.60 -8.86 20.79
C SER A 67 -22.46 -8.69 22.03
N LYS A 68 -23.36 -7.71 22.01
CA LYS A 68 -24.35 -7.49 23.06
C LYS A 68 -25.62 -8.29 22.71
N HIS A 69 -26.09 -9.10 23.64
CA HIS A 69 -27.41 -9.73 23.54
C HIS A 69 -28.43 -8.80 24.19
N LEU A 70 -29.43 -8.39 23.44
CA LEU A 70 -30.50 -7.50 23.91
C LEU A 70 -31.82 -8.27 23.96
N SER A 71 -32.61 -8.00 24.99
CA SER A 71 -34.01 -8.40 25.09
C SER A 71 -34.92 -7.44 24.33
N GLY A 72 -36.20 -7.78 24.22
CA GLY A 72 -37.23 -6.91 23.65
C GLY A 72 -37.85 -5.93 24.65
N SER A 73 -37.18 -5.64 25.76
CA SER A 73 -37.68 -4.66 26.74
C SER A 73 -37.50 -3.23 26.22
N ASP A 74 -38.43 -2.35 26.57
CA ASP A 74 -38.43 -0.95 26.10
C ASP A 74 -37.13 -0.23 26.50
N ASP A 75 -36.64 -0.46 27.72
CA ASP A 75 -35.39 0.13 28.22
C ASP A 75 -34.16 -0.28 27.40
N GLU A 76 -34.06 -1.55 26.99
CA GLU A 76 -32.93 -2.04 26.21
C GLU A 76 -32.98 -1.56 24.75
N ILE A 77 -34.19 -1.39 24.20
CA ILE A 77 -34.39 -0.80 22.87
C ILE A 77 -34.02 0.69 22.87
N GLU A 78 -34.40 1.44 23.91
CA GLU A 78 -34.03 2.86 24.04
C GLU A 78 -32.52 3.03 24.15
N GLN A 79 -31.86 2.21 24.96
CA GLN A 79 -30.39 2.23 25.07
C GLN A 79 -29.69 1.89 23.75
N LEU A 80 -30.23 0.94 22.97
CA LEU A 80 -29.71 0.63 21.63
C LEU A 80 -29.82 1.82 20.69
N MET A 81 -30.95 2.53 20.69
CA MET A 81 -31.15 3.69 19.82
C MET A 81 -30.17 4.83 20.15
N ILE A 82 -29.95 5.11 21.44
CA ILE A 82 -28.97 6.11 21.90
C ILE A 82 -27.56 5.75 21.42
N GLU A 83 -27.17 4.49 21.58
CA GLU A 83 -25.85 4.00 21.18
C GLU A 83 -25.60 4.13 19.67
N LEU A 84 -26.59 3.77 18.83
CA LEU A 84 -26.47 3.84 17.38
C LEU A 84 -26.35 5.27 16.85
N ILE A 85 -27.04 6.22 17.48
CA ILE A 85 -26.94 7.65 17.14
C ILE A 85 -25.57 8.20 17.56
N ALA A 86 -25.12 7.90 18.79
CA ALA A 86 -23.83 8.38 19.30
C ALA A 86 -22.65 7.88 18.45
N ASN A 87 -22.74 6.64 17.97
CA ASN A 87 -21.72 6.03 17.12
C ASN A 87 -21.83 6.45 15.64
N HIS A 88 -22.78 7.32 15.27
CA HIS A 88 -23.02 7.73 13.89
C HIS A 88 -23.22 6.54 12.95
N THR A 89 -23.80 5.45 13.47
CA THR A 89 -24.17 4.26 12.68
C THR A 89 -25.49 4.51 11.94
N ILE A 90 -26.37 5.32 12.53
CA ILE A 90 -27.60 5.82 11.91
C ILE A 90 -27.68 7.34 12.13
N GLY A 91 -27.70 8.10 11.03
CA GLY A 91 -27.59 9.56 11.02
C GLY A 91 -26.39 10.04 10.20
#